data_AF-A0A955PBP7-F1
#
_entry.id   AF-A0A955PBP7-F1
#
_cell.length_a   1.000
_cell.length_b   1.000
_cell.length_c   1.000
_cell.angle_alpha   90.00
_cell.angle_beta   90.00
_cell.angle_gamma   90.00
#
_symmetry.space_group_name_H-M   'P 1'
#
loop_
_entity.id
_entity.type
_entity.pdbx_description
1 polymer ?
#
loop_
_entity_poly.entity_id
_entity_poly.type
_entity_poly.pdbx_seq_one_letter_code
_entity_poly.pdbx_strand_id
1 'polypeptide(L)'
;MLVNEEKLNLFLDRVVSDLASSYVGIMVSLGSKLGLYQAMAGAGPLTSSEIAQRAGCGERYVREWLNAQSAAGYLLYHPESET
;
A
#
# COMPACT_ATOMS: atom_id res chain seq x y z
N MET A 1 24.67 -32.65 6.90
CA MET A 1 23.25 -32.52 7.31
C MET A 1 22.47 -32.12 6.08
N LEU A 2 21.52 -32.93 5.62
CA LEU A 2 20.64 -32.57 4.49
C LEU A 2 19.54 -31.65 5.01
N VAL A 3 19.34 -30.50 4.36
CA VAL A 3 18.29 -29.53 4.70
C VAL A 3 16.93 -30.11 4.26
N ASN A 4 15.89 -29.91 5.08
CA ASN A 4 14.52 -30.21 4.68
C ASN A 4 13.97 -29.01 3.88
N GLU A 5 13.79 -29.19 2.57
CA GLU A 5 13.40 -28.12 1.65
C GLU A 5 12.00 -27.56 1.92
N GLU A 6 11.05 -28.41 2.30
CA GLU A 6 9.68 -27.99 2.62
C GLU A 6 9.67 -27.04 3.84
N LYS A 7 10.37 -27.40 4.91
CA LYS A 7 10.51 -26.55 6.09
C LYS A 7 11.26 -25.26 5.79
N LEU A 8 12.26 -25.31 4.91
CA LEU A 8 12.98 -24.11 4.48
C LEU A 8 12.05 -23.15 3.73
N ASN A 9 11.28 -23.65 2.76
CA ASN A 9 10.35 -22.82 1.98
C ASN A 9 9.27 -22.20 2.86
N LEU A 10 8.66 -22.96 3.77
CA LEU A 10 7.68 -22.43 4.73
C LEU A 10 8.28 -21.34 5.63
N PHE A 11 9.53 -21.49 6.04
CA PHE A 11 10.23 -20.47 6.82
C PHE A 11 10.50 -19.22 5.97
N LEU A 12 10.94 -19.36 4.72
CA LEU A 12 11.17 -18.24 3.80
C LEU A 12 9.88 -17.48 3.52
N ASP A 13 8.78 -18.18 3.25
CA ASP A 13 7.46 -17.58 3.04
C ASP A 13 7.04 -16.75 4.25
N ARG A 14 7.23 -17.29 5.46
CA ARG A 14 6.94 -16.57 6.70
C ARG A 14 7.81 -15.31 6.83
N VAL A 15 9.11 -15.41 6.59
CA VAL A 15 10.02 -14.25 6.69
C VAL A 15 9.61 -13.15 5.71
N VAL A 16 9.29 -13.50 4.47
CA VAL A 16 8.83 -12.54 3.45
C VAL A 16 7.49 -11.91 3.87
N SER A 17 6.55 -12.72 4.37
CA SER A 17 5.25 -12.25 4.86
C SER A 17 5.39 -11.29 6.04
N ASP A 18 6.25 -11.61 7.02
CA ASP A 18 6.47 -10.79 8.21
C ASP A 18 7.10 -9.43 7.84
N LEU A 19 8.06 -9.43 6.90
CA LEU A 19 8.66 -8.21 6.36
C LEU A 19 7.65 -7.35 5.60
N ALA A 20 6.87 -7.95 4.71
CA ALA A 20 5.83 -7.26 3.95
C ALA A 20 4.78 -6.64 4.89
N SER A 21 4.30 -7.41 5.87
CA SER A 21 3.31 -6.95 6.86
C SER A 21 3.83 -5.78 7.70
N SER A 22 5.10 -5.82 8.10
CA SER A 22 5.74 -4.73 8.84
C SER A 22 5.78 -3.44 8.03
N TYR A 23 6.11 -3.52 6.74
CA TYR A 23 6.15 -2.38 5.83
C TYR A 23 4.75 -1.78 5.60
N VAL A 24 3.73 -2.63 5.43
CA VAL A 24 2.33 -2.22 5.31
C VAL A 24 1.87 -1.43 6.54
N GLY A 25 2.24 -1.85 7.74
CA GLY A 25 1.93 -1.10 8.98
C GLY A 25 2.50 0.32 8.97
N ILE A 26 3.73 0.49 8.46
CA ILE A 26 4.36 1.82 8.28
C ILE A 26 3.57 2.66 7.27
N MET A 27 3.19 2.07 6.13
CA MET A 27 2.43 2.78 5.08
C MET A 27 1.04 3.21 5.53
N VAL A 28 0.37 2.39 6.33
CA VAL A 28 -0.90 2.77 6.98
C VAL A 28 -0.69 3.96 7.92
N SER A 29 0.35 3.94 8.75
CA SER A 29 0.67 5.07 9.64
C SER A 29 0.98 6.35 8.85
N LEU A 30 1.74 6.23 7.76
CA LEU A 30 2.11 7.35 6.89
C LEU A 30 0.87 7.98 6.25
N GLY A 31 -0.01 7.17 5.65
CA GLY A 31 -1.24 7.66 5.03
C GLY A 31 -2.19 8.34 6.01
N SER A 32 -2.24 7.86 7.25
CA SER A 32 -3.00 8.53 8.33
C SER A 32 -2.41 9.89 8.68
N LYS A 33 -1.09 9.99 8.88
CA LYS A 33 -0.41 11.24 9.25
C LYS A 33 -0.43 12.30 8.15
N LEU A 34 -0.40 11.86 6.89
CA LEU A 34 -0.48 12.74 5.72
C LEU A 34 -1.92 13.09 5.33
N GLY A 35 -2.94 12.53 6.00
CA GLY A 35 -4.34 12.79 5.69
C GLY A 35 -4.85 12.15 4.38
N LEU A 36 -4.12 11.18 3.81
CA LEU A 36 -4.49 10.54 2.53
C LEU A 36 -5.82 9.77 2.64
N TYR A 37 -6.02 9.05 3.75
CA TYR A 37 -7.30 8.38 4.00
C TYR A 37 -8.46 9.38 4.17
N GLN A 38 -8.21 10.51 4.83
CA GLN A 38 -9.22 11.55 5.01
C GLN A 38 -9.58 12.24 3.69
N ALA A 39 -8.61 12.39 2.78
CA ALA A 39 -8.83 12.93 1.44
C ALA A 39 -9.74 12.05 0.57
N MET A 40 -9.68 10.72 0.76
CA MET A 40 -10.50 9.73 0.06
C MET A 40 -11.86 9.47 0.71
N ALA A 41 -11.99 9.70 2.02
CA ALA A 41 -13.20 9.35 2.77
C ALA A 41 -14.47 10.02 2.20
N GLY A 42 -15.42 9.19 1.75
CA GLY A 42 -16.71 9.63 1.19
C GLY A 42 -16.62 10.32 -0.18
N ALA A 43 -15.46 10.32 -0.83
CA ALA A 43 -15.24 11.05 -2.08
C ALA A 43 -15.64 10.27 -3.35
N GLY A 44 -15.83 8.96 -3.26
CA GLY A 44 -15.88 8.07 -4.42
C GLY A 44 -14.49 7.78 -4.99
N PRO A 45 -14.40 7.19 -6.20
CA PRO A 45 -13.13 6.96 -6.90
C PRO A 45 -12.40 8.28 -7.17
N LEU A 46 -11.08 8.29 -6.96
CA LEU A 46 -10.23 9.48 -7.16
C LEU A 46 -8.91 9.07 -7.79
N THR A 47 -8.40 9.91 -8.68
CA THR A 47 -7.06 9.78 -9.24
C THR A 47 -5.98 10.15 -8.21
N SER A 48 -4.74 9.72 -8.45
CA SER A 48 -3.59 10.11 -7.61
C SER A 48 -3.42 11.64 -7.52
N SER A 49 -3.70 12.35 -8.61
CA SER A 49 -3.61 13.81 -8.67
C SER A 49 -4.66 14.49 -7.78
N GLU A 50 -5.90 14.01 -7.79
CA GLU A 50 -6.97 14.55 -6.94
C GLU A 50 -6.70 14.30 -5.46
N ILE A 51 -6.22 13.10 -5.11
CA ILE A 51 -5.86 12.77 -3.72
C ILE A 51 -4.71 13.67 -3.25
N ALA A 52 -3.68 13.84 -4.08
CA ALA A 52 -2.55 14.71 -3.77
C ALA A 52 -2.96 16.17 -3.56
N GLN A 53 -3.85 16.70 -4.40
CA GLN A 53 -4.38 18.04 -4.25
C GLN A 53 -5.17 18.20 -2.95
N ARG A 54 -6.04 17.23 -2.63
CA ARG A 54 -6.86 17.24 -1.40
C ARG A 54 -6.01 17.13 -0.12
N ALA A 55 -4.93 16.35 -0.17
CA ALA A 55 -4.04 16.13 0.97
C ALA A 55 -2.88 17.15 1.06
N GLY A 56 -2.72 18.05 0.09
CA GLY A 56 -1.60 18.98 0.04
C GLY A 56 -0.23 18.30 -0.10
N CYS A 57 -0.19 17.13 -0.75
CA CYS A 57 1.00 16.30 -0.90
C CYS A 57 1.54 16.33 -2.34
N GLY A 58 2.82 15.98 -2.52
CA GLY A 58 3.41 15.83 -3.84
C GLY A 58 2.85 14.60 -4.58
N GLU A 59 2.28 14.81 -5.77
CA GLU A 59 1.55 13.78 -6.52
C GLU A 59 2.36 12.50 -6.74
N ARG A 60 3.63 12.60 -7.13
CA ARG A 60 4.47 11.42 -7.35
C ARG A 60 4.56 10.53 -6.11
N TYR A 61 4.69 11.12 -4.92
CA TYR A 61 4.77 10.37 -3.67
C TYR A 61 3.43 9.76 -3.27
N VAL A 62 2.33 10.47 -3.54
CA VAL A 62 0.98 9.92 -3.35
C VAL A 62 0.77 8.73 -4.27
N ARG A 63 1.18 8.80 -5.54
CA ARG A 63 1.07 7.68 -6.47
C ARG A 63 1.84 6.45 -6.03
N GLU A 64 3.09 6.60 -5.56
CA GLU A 64 3.84 5.47 -5.01
C GLU A 64 3.18 4.86 -3.78
N TRP A 65 2.65 5.70 -2.90
CA TRP A 65 1.91 5.23 -1.74
C TRP A 65 0.65 4.47 -2.14
N LEU A 66 -0.13 4.98 -3.11
CA LEU A 66 -1.31 4.29 -3.63
C LEU A 66 -0.96 2.94 -4.25
N ASN A 67 0.13 2.84 -5.02
CA ASN A 67 0.62 1.57 -5.56
C ASN A 67 0.91 0.55 -4.44
N ALA A 68 1.59 0.98 -3.38
CA ALA A 68 1.88 0.12 -2.23
C ALA A 68 0.60 -0.34 -1.52
N GLN A 69 -0.37 0.56 -1.32
CA GLN A 69 -1.64 0.25 -0.67
C GLN A 69 -2.55 -0.66 -1.50
N SER A 70 -2.57 -0.49 -2.82
CA SER A 70 -3.29 -1.37 -3.74
C SER A 70 -2.66 -2.76 -3.81
N ALA A 71 -1.31 -2.84 -3.87
CA ALA A 71 -0.59 -4.11 -3.81
C ALA A 71 -0.81 -4.85 -2.48
N ALA A 72 -0.95 -4.11 -1.38
CA ALA A 72 -1.27 -4.65 -0.07
C ALA A 72 -2.77 -4.97 0.13
N GLY A 73 -3.63 -4.66 -0.85
CA GLY A 73 -5.07 -4.94 -0.82
C GLY A 73 -5.91 -4.01 0.04
N TYR A 74 -5.38 -2.85 0.46
CA TYR A 74 -6.13 -1.84 1.22
C TYR A 74 -6.97 -0.93 0.32
N LEU A 75 -6.54 -0.74 -0.92
CA LEU A 75 -7.21 0.07 -1.92
C LEU A 75 -7.49 -0.77 -3.16
N LEU A 76 -8.56 -0.40 -3.86
CA LEU A 76 -8.87 -0.91 -5.19
C LEU A 76 -8.33 0.08 -6.20
N TYR A 77 -7.82 -0.44 -7.32
CA TYR A 77 -7.40 0.37 -8.46
C TYR A 77 -8.20 -0.02 -9.70
N HIS A 78 -8.76 0.97 -10.37
CA HIS A 78 -9.50 0.87 -11.62
C HIS A 78 -8.64 1.38 -12.78
N PRO A 79 -8.11 0.48 -13.65
CA PRO A 79 -7.18 0.87 -14.71
C PRO A 79 -7.77 1.79 -15.77
N GLU A 80 -9.07 1.66 -16.07
CA GLU A 80 -9.73 2.43 -17.13
C GLU A 80 -9.90 3.91 -16.77
N SER A 81 -10.14 4.19 -15.49
CA SER A 81 -10.33 5.54 -14.94
C SER A 81 -9.11 6.08 -14.20
N GLU A 82 -8.07 5.27 -14.02
CA GLU A 82 -6.88 5.56 -13.22
C GLU A 82 -7.21 6.03 -11.78
N THR A 83 -8.20 5.41 -11.15
CA THR A 83 -8.68 5.72 -9.79
C THR A 83 -8.49 4.57 -8.81
#